data_AF-A0A074VN99-F1
#
_entry.id   AF-A0A074VN99-F1
#
_cell.length_a   1.000
_cell.length_b   1.000
_cell.length_c   1.000
_cell.angle_alpha   90.00
_cell.angle_beta   90.00
_cell.angle_gamma   90.00
#
_symmetry.space_group_name_H-M   'P 1'
#
loop_
_entity.id
_entity.type
_entity.pdbx_description
1 polymer ?
#
loop_
_entity_poly.entity_id
_entity_poly.type
_entity_poly.pdbx_seq_one_letter_code
_entity_poly.pdbx_strand_id
1 'polypeptide(L)'
;MAHASAPFHPLRYPSNASTPQQPGSAAPPPPHHHHHHHHHAVHAHAPHHHHHNVRPPPMPSARKPQTTISNQELLASVSTLPRKHLGSQVYSTKLSLPPRESTPLDFKYHFKSSVKPIPRFEDKANCTFTVRVPRAYLGASSAAEEDSSTIAGGLEEICKTRAVWGSDVYSDDSDPIAAAVHSGWIRGDFGEYNEDLRELFKEGQEDASETPDLNKVYTEKPARPLRAPQKADLHITLLILPALAYYTASTQNFLRSRDWGSDHDGVSYMIHSIEFVEESSTNRFVERSAAAKHQRIKDDLARRKEAAESLLGLLQGPRRNMTPASSNVSVGA
;
A
#
# COMPACT_ATOMS: atom_id res chain seq x y z
N MET A 1 -14.92 -17.07 -33.87
CA MET A 1 -14.76 -18.03 -32.77
C MET A 1 -14.06 -17.32 -31.64
N ALA A 2 -14.75 -17.13 -30.52
CA ALA A 2 -14.20 -16.46 -29.34
C ALA A 2 -13.36 -17.46 -28.53
N HIS A 3 -12.08 -17.16 -28.33
CA HIS A 3 -11.22 -17.92 -27.42
C HIS A 3 -11.55 -17.53 -25.97
N ALA A 4 -12.09 -18.47 -25.21
CA ALA A 4 -12.27 -18.32 -23.78
C ALA A 4 -10.90 -18.36 -23.08
N SER A 5 -10.54 -17.28 -22.40
CA SER A 5 -9.36 -17.23 -21.54
C SER A 5 -9.56 -18.11 -20.30
N ALA A 6 -8.58 -18.94 -19.99
CA ALA A 6 -8.57 -19.80 -18.81
C ALA A 6 -8.51 -18.96 -17.51
N PRO A 7 -9.09 -19.44 -16.39
CA PRO A 7 -9.05 -18.73 -15.11
C PRO A 7 -7.64 -18.65 -14.53
N PHE A 8 -7.32 -17.50 -13.93
CA PHE A 8 -6.01 -17.16 -13.37
C PHE A 8 -5.66 -17.99 -12.13
N HIS A 9 -4.40 -18.46 -12.05
CA HIS A 9 -3.85 -19.21 -10.92
C HIS A 9 -2.76 -18.37 -10.22
N PRO A 10 -2.88 -18.06 -8.91
CA PRO A 10 -2.01 -17.11 -8.19
C PRO A 10 -0.57 -17.58 -7.92
N LEU A 11 -0.16 -18.73 -8.48
CA LEU A 11 1.17 -19.32 -8.28
C LEU A 11 2.14 -19.06 -9.46
N ARG A 12 1.77 -18.20 -10.40
CA ARG A 12 2.57 -17.92 -11.61
C ARG A 12 3.62 -16.81 -11.44
N TYR A 13 3.92 -16.41 -10.21
CA TYR A 13 5.06 -15.52 -9.96
C TYR A 13 6.32 -16.40 -9.83
N PRO A 14 7.29 -16.30 -10.76
CA PRO A 14 8.56 -16.98 -10.57
C PRO A 14 9.27 -16.33 -9.38
N SER A 15 9.24 -17.02 -8.25
CA SER A 15 10.31 -16.98 -7.28
C SER A 15 11.58 -17.42 -8.00
N ASN A 16 12.57 -16.54 -8.13
CA ASN A 16 13.98 -16.89 -7.91
C ASN A 16 14.91 -15.72 -8.24
N ALA A 17 15.63 -15.29 -7.21
CA ALA A 17 17.05 -15.04 -7.36
C ALA A 17 17.78 -15.91 -6.32
N SER A 18 18.53 -16.89 -6.84
CA SER A 18 19.73 -17.48 -6.25
C SER A 18 19.61 -18.56 -5.15
N THR A 19 19.43 -19.82 -5.55
CA THR A 19 20.08 -20.97 -4.89
C THR A 19 20.23 -22.13 -5.89
N PRO A 20 21.40 -22.76 -6.06
CA PRO A 20 21.60 -23.81 -7.06
C PRO A 20 21.16 -25.18 -6.54
N GLN A 21 20.29 -25.89 -7.26
CA GLN A 21 20.00 -27.30 -6.99
C GLN A 21 19.98 -28.13 -8.29
N GLN A 22 20.60 -29.30 -8.19
CA GLN A 22 20.91 -30.30 -9.22
C GLN A 22 19.68 -31.00 -9.87
N PRO A 23 19.85 -31.71 -11.01
CA PRO A 23 18.74 -32.12 -11.87
C PRO A 23 18.17 -33.50 -11.50
N GLY A 24 16.84 -33.63 -11.53
CA GLY A 24 16.12 -34.89 -11.31
C GLY A 24 14.94 -35.09 -12.25
N SER A 25 15.20 -35.84 -13.33
CA SER A 25 14.33 -36.81 -14.05
C SER A 25 12.84 -36.52 -14.29
N ALA A 26 12.50 -36.36 -15.57
CA ALA A 26 11.16 -36.37 -16.14
C ALA A 26 10.56 -37.79 -16.28
N ALA A 27 9.22 -37.90 -16.20
CA ALA A 27 8.44 -39.08 -16.58
C ALA A 27 7.23 -38.67 -17.48
N PRO A 28 6.80 -39.52 -18.45
CA PRO A 28 5.90 -39.13 -19.54
C PRO A 28 4.41 -39.46 -19.29
N PRO A 29 3.46 -38.92 -20.09
CA PRO A 29 2.01 -39.17 -19.97
C PRO A 29 1.53 -40.42 -20.76
N PRO A 30 0.36 -41.01 -20.42
CA PRO A 30 -0.22 -42.15 -21.15
C PRO A 30 -1.16 -41.75 -22.32
N PRO A 31 -1.49 -42.68 -23.25
CA PRO A 31 -1.96 -42.37 -24.60
C PRO A 31 -3.49 -42.38 -24.80
N HIS A 32 -3.89 -41.77 -25.91
CA HIS A 32 -5.24 -41.63 -26.47
C HIS A 32 -5.75 -42.92 -27.14
N HIS A 33 -7.07 -43.16 -27.07
CA HIS A 33 -7.77 -44.13 -27.92
C HIS A 33 -8.74 -43.44 -28.89
N HIS A 34 -8.65 -43.81 -30.17
CA HIS A 34 -9.56 -43.47 -31.25
C HIS A 34 -10.56 -44.61 -31.49
N HIS A 35 -11.82 -44.29 -31.76
CA HIS A 35 -12.68 -45.12 -32.62
C HIS A 35 -13.57 -44.25 -33.51
N HIS A 36 -13.48 -44.50 -34.81
CA HIS A 36 -14.47 -44.14 -35.83
C HIS A 36 -15.51 -45.28 -35.94
N HIS A 37 -16.79 -44.96 -36.13
CA HIS A 37 -17.48 -45.13 -37.43
C HIS A 37 -18.95 -44.68 -37.34
N HIS A 38 -19.40 -44.08 -38.44
CA HIS A 38 -20.75 -43.65 -38.77
C HIS A 38 -21.72 -44.83 -38.90
N HIS A 39 -23.02 -44.61 -38.69
CA HIS A 39 -24.07 -44.94 -39.66
C HIS A 39 -25.34 -44.10 -39.43
N HIS A 40 -25.96 -43.69 -40.54
CA HIS A 40 -27.22 -42.98 -40.62
C HIS A 40 -28.41 -43.87 -40.26
N ALA A 41 -29.39 -43.33 -39.53
CA ALA A 41 -30.77 -43.78 -39.58
C ALA A 41 -31.69 -42.60 -39.24
N VAL A 42 -32.61 -42.33 -40.16
CA VAL A 42 -33.61 -41.27 -40.08
C VAL A 42 -34.78 -41.80 -39.26
N HIS A 43 -35.01 -41.26 -38.07
CA HIS A 43 -36.20 -41.56 -37.27
C HIS A 43 -36.87 -40.28 -36.77
N ALA A 44 -38.19 -40.31 -36.90
CA ALA A 44 -39.13 -39.22 -36.68
C ALA A 44 -39.06 -38.63 -35.27
N HIS A 45 -39.15 -37.30 -35.20
CA HIS A 45 -39.09 -36.52 -33.98
C HIS A 45 -40.36 -36.68 -33.14
N ALA A 46 -40.19 -37.07 -31.87
CA ALA A 46 -41.15 -36.79 -30.81
C ALA A 46 -41.08 -35.29 -30.44
N PRO A 47 -42.17 -34.64 -29.99
CA PRO A 47 -42.13 -33.25 -29.59
C PRO A 47 -41.25 -33.12 -28.33
N HIS A 48 -40.05 -32.56 -28.51
CA HIS A 48 -39.14 -32.26 -27.42
C HIS A 48 -39.73 -31.11 -26.60
N HIS A 49 -40.22 -31.43 -25.40
CA HIS A 49 -40.52 -30.43 -24.40
C HIS A 49 -39.24 -29.68 -24.04
N HIS A 50 -39.19 -28.39 -24.39
CA HIS A 50 -38.16 -27.49 -23.92
C HIS A 50 -38.36 -27.26 -22.43
N HIS A 51 -37.70 -28.05 -21.59
CA HIS A 51 -37.44 -27.62 -20.23
C HIS A 51 -36.53 -26.40 -20.33
N HIS A 52 -37.06 -25.23 -19.99
CA HIS A 52 -36.22 -24.10 -19.63
C HIS A 52 -35.34 -24.58 -18.47
N ASN A 53 -34.06 -24.86 -18.76
CA ASN A 53 -33.07 -24.96 -17.70
C ASN A 53 -33.08 -23.62 -16.99
N VAL A 54 -33.76 -23.57 -15.84
CA VAL A 54 -33.65 -22.48 -14.89
C VAL A 54 -32.18 -22.40 -14.57
N ARG A 55 -31.53 -21.35 -15.09
CA ARG A 55 -30.13 -21.05 -14.80
C ARG A 55 -30.00 -21.05 -13.27
N PRO A 56 -29.13 -21.90 -12.69
CA PRO A 56 -28.95 -21.90 -11.25
C PRO A 56 -28.60 -20.48 -10.80
N PRO A 57 -29.13 -20.03 -9.64
CA PRO A 57 -28.82 -18.71 -9.13
C PRO A 57 -27.29 -18.53 -9.11
N PRO A 58 -26.78 -17.36 -9.52
CA PRO A 58 -25.34 -17.12 -9.51
C PRO A 58 -24.83 -17.43 -8.10
N MET A 59 -23.86 -18.34 -8.01
CA MET A 59 -23.23 -18.66 -6.73
C MET A 59 -22.75 -17.34 -6.10
N PRO A 60 -22.95 -17.12 -4.79
CA PRO A 60 -22.43 -15.94 -4.12
C PRO A 60 -20.94 -15.86 -4.44
N SER A 61 -20.50 -14.72 -4.99
CA SER A 61 -19.08 -14.51 -5.27
C SER A 61 -18.29 -14.83 -4.01
N ALA A 62 -17.28 -15.68 -4.13
CA ALA A 62 -16.43 -16.03 -3.01
C ALA A 62 -15.97 -14.73 -2.36
N ARG A 63 -16.31 -14.53 -1.06
CA ARG A 63 -15.93 -13.31 -0.35
C ARG A 63 -14.41 -13.17 -0.47
N LYS A 64 -13.95 -12.02 -0.97
CA LYS A 64 -12.53 -11.75 -1.10
C LYS A 64 -11.91 -11.89 0.31
N PRO A 65 -10.81 -12.66 0.47
CA PRO A 65 -10.15 -12.77 1.76
C PRO A 65 -9.70 -11.38 2.22
N GLN A 66 -10.02 -11.04 3.47
CA GLN A 66 -9.64 -9.77 4.08
C GLN A 66 -8.61 -10.05 5.17
N THR A 67 -7.43 -9.46 5.04
CA THR A 67 -6.39 -9.49 6.08
C THR A 67 -6.64 -8.35 7.05
N THR A 68 -6.64 -8.63 8.35
CA THR A 68 -6.70 -7.63 9.41
C THR A 68 -5.44 -7.73 10.26
N ILE A 69 -4.76 -6.60 10.46
CA ILE A 69 -3.55 -6.49 11.27
C ILE A 69 -3.90 -5.65 12.50
N SER A 70 -3.59 -6.16 13.69
CA SER A 70 -3.80 -5.45 14.95
C SER A 70 -2.47 -5.03 15.55
N ASN A 71 -2.30 -3.71 15.75
CA ASN A 71 -1.12 -3.12 16.38
C ASN A 71 -1.40 -2.58 17.79
N GLN A 72 -2.55 -2.95 18.39
CA GLN A 72 -3.04 -2.35 19.63
C GLN A 72 -2.09 -2.56 20.81
N GLU A 73 -1.58 -3.77 21.00
CA GLU A 73 -0.66 -4.09 22.11
C GLU A 73 0.68 -3.36 21.96
N LEU A 74 1.21 -3.31 20.73
CA LEU A 74 2.43 -2.57 20.42
C LEU A 74 2.25 -1.07 20.72
N LEU A 75 1.16 -0.46 20.26
CA LEU A 75 0.86 0.95 20.50
C LEU A 75 0.63 1.25 21.99
N ALA A 76 -0.06 0.35 22.70
CA ALA A 76 -0.25 0.46 24.14
C ALA A 76 1.09 0.43 24.89
N SER A 77 2.02 -0.47 24.50
CA SER A 77 3.31 -0.63 25.14
C SER A 77 4.20 0.63 25.09
N VAL A 78 4.06 1.43 24.03
CA VAL A 78 4.85 2.66 23.83
C VAL A 78 4.12 3.93 24.26
N SER A 79 2.82 3.85 24.56
CA SER A 79 1.97 5.02 24.81
C SER A 79 2.41 5.89 25.99
N THR A 80 3.07 5.28 26.98
CA THR A 80 3.58 5.95 28.19
C THR A 80 4.93 6.65 27.98
N LEU A 81 5.63 6.35 26.87
CA LEU A 81 6.93 6.93 26.56
C LEU A 81 6.78 8.41 26.13
N PRO A 82 7.81 9.26 26.28
CA PRO A 82 7.74 10.65 25.83
C PRO A 82 7.51 10.76 24.31
N ARG A 83 6.46 11.47 23.89
CA ARG A 83 6.22 11.80 22.48
C ARG A 83 6.87 13.13 22.12
N LYS A 84 7.92 13.10 21.29
CA LYS A 84 8.58 14.29 20.73
C LYS A 84 8.64 14.21 19.21
N HIS A 85 8.66 15.35 18.55
CA HIS A 85 8.97 15.40 17.13
C HIS A 85 10.48 15.50 16.91
N LEU A 86 11.06 14.57 16.17
CA LEU A 86 12.51 14.40 15.96
C LEU A 86 13.07 15.25 14.83
N GLY A 87 12.20 15.96 14.09
CA GLY A 87 12.56 16.77 12.93
C GLY A 87 12.19 16.11 11.61
N SER A 88 12.80 16.58 10.53
CA SER A 88 12.44 16.16 9.18
C SER A 88 13.65 15.93 8.27
N GLN A 89 13.46 15.10 7.25
CA GLN A 89 14.37 14.98 6.11
C GLN A 89 13.62 15.19 4.79
N VAL A 90 14.34 15.65 3.77
CA VAL A 90 13.84 15.55 2.39
C VAL A 90 14.10 14.13 1.90
N TYR A 91 13.09 13.50 1.32
CA TYR A 91 13.21 12.21 0.65
C TYR A 91 14.14 12.33 -0.55
N SER A 92 15.06 11.40 -0.67
CA SER A 92 15.90 11.26 -1.84
C SER A 92 16.31 9.81 -2.03
N THR A 93 16.58 9.45 -3.27
CA THR A 93 17.06 8.12 -3.65
C THR A 93 18.46 8.21 -4.22
N LYS A 94 19.28 7.19 -3.96
CA LYS A 94 20.57 7.04 -4.65
C LYS A 94 20.34 6.27 -5.95
N LEU A 95 20.61 6.95 -7.07
CA LEU A 95 20.57 6.33 -8.40
C LEU A 95 21.88 5.61 -8.67
N SER A 96 21.79 4.41 -9.22
CA SER A 96 22.93 3.59 -9.62
C SER A 96 22.68 2.97 -10.98
N LEU A 97 23.73 2.67 -11.74
CA LEU A 97 23.57 1.93 -12.99
C LEU A 97 23.51 0.44 -12.68
N PRO A 98 22.51 -0.31 -13.18
CA PRO A 98 22.50 -1.76 -13.09
C PRO A 98 23.69 -2.34 -13.89
N PRO A 99 24.25 -3.50 -13.47
CA PRO A 99 25.31 -4.16 -14.23
C PRO A 99 24.85 -4.44 -15.67
N ARG A 100 25.69 -4.10 -16.66
CA ARG A 100 25.39 -4.24 -18.10
C ARG A 100 24.94 -5.65 -18.48
N GLU A 101 25.49 -6.66 -17.82
CA GLU A 101 25.18 -8.08 -18.06
C GLU A 101 23.75 -8.48 -17.63
N SER A 102 23.12 -7.68 -16.77
CA SER A 102 21.79 -7.95 -16.20
C SER A 102 20.71 -6.97 -16.68
N THR A 103 21.01 -6.11 -17.65
CA THR A 103 20.09 -5.06 -18.13
C THR A 103 19.61 -5.39 -19.55
N PRO A 104 18.39 -5.95 -19.70
CA PRO A 104 17.76 -6.11 -21.00
C PRO A 104 17.66 -4.78 -21.76
N LEU A 105 17.75 -4.82 -23.09
CA LEU A 105 17.70 -3.61 -23.94
C LEU A 105 16.32 -2.93 -23.92
N ASP A 106 15.26 -3.66 -23.60
CA ASP A 106 13.88 -3.22 -23.47
C ASP A 106 13.54 -2.71 -22.07
N PHE A 107 14.52 -2.63 -21.17
CA PHE A 107 14.28 -2.22 -19.80
C PHE A 107 13.99 -0.72 -19.73
N LYS A 108 12.74 -0.37 -19.36
CA LYS A 108 12.22 1.01 -19.28
C LYS A 108 13.12 1.97 -18.49
N TYR A 109 13.83 1.48 -17.46
CA TYR A 109 14.68 2.28 -16.58
C TYR A 109 16.12 1.78 -16.55
N HIS A 110 17.04 2.48 -17.19
CA HIS A 110 18.47 2.13 -17.23
C HIS A 110 19.23 2.48 -15.93
N PHE A 111 18.51 2.69 -14.83
CA PHE A 111 19.03 3.01 -13.52
C PHE A 111 18.26 2.23 -12.45
N LYS A 112 18.91 1.94 -11.33
CA LYS A 112 18.31 1.39 -10.13
C LYS A 112 18.23 2.46 -9.07
N SER A 113 17.02 2.73 -8.60
CA SER A 113 16.79 3.57 -7.43
C SER A 113 17.03 2.78 -6.15
N SER A 114 17.77 3.34 -5.21
CA SER A 114 17.93 2.79 -3.86
C SER A 114 17.48 3.82 -2.83
N VAL A 115 16.63 3.36 -1.91
CA VAL A 115 16.08 4.15 -0.82
C VAL A 115 17.21 4.65 0.06
N LYS A 116 17.18 5.92 0.44
CA LYS A 116 18.00 6.42 1.54
C LYS A 116 17.26 6.13 2.86
N PRO A 117 17.82 5.29 3.77
CA PRO A 117 17.18 5.00 5.04
C PRO A 117 16.91 6.27 5.86
N ILE A 118 15.91 6.21 6.73
CA ILE A 118 15.71 7.23 7.77
C ILE A 118 16.87 7.18 8.79
N PRO A 119 17.15 8.27 9.53
CA PRO A 119 18.10 8.22 10.63
C PRO A 119 17.75 7.13 11.62
N ARG A 120 18.77 6.55 12.23
CA ARG A 120 18.55 5.62 13.33
C ARG A 120 18.00 6.39 14.54
N PHE A 121 16.91 5.85 15.10
CA PHE A 121 16.15 6.49 16.18
C PHE A 121 16.09 5.59 17.42
N GLU A 122 17.22 4.97 17.77
CA GLU A 122 17.33 4.14 18.96
C GLU A 122 16.85 4.92 20.20
N ASP A 123 16.09 4.24 21.06
CA ASP A 123 15.50 4.80 22.27
C ASP A 123 14.55 6.00 22.03
N LYS A 124 14.04 6.19 20.81
CA LYS A 124 13.03 7.23 20.48
C LYS A 124 11.65 6.66 20.16
N ALA A 125 11.32 5.47 20.68
CA ALA A 125 9.97 4.93 20.56
C ALA A 125 8.91 5.95 21.06
N ASN A 126 7.75 5.95 20.41
CA ASN A 126 6.66 6.92 20.58
C ASN A 126 6.92 8.34 20.06
N CYS A 127 8.12 8.63 19.53
CA CYS A 127 8.41 9.90 18.86
C CYS A 127 7.96 9.89 17.39
N THR A 128 7.90 11.06 16.77
CA THR A 128 7.53 11.21 15.36
C THR A 128 8.64 11.82 14.52
N PHE A 129 8.71 11.45 13.25
CA PHE A 129 9.69 11.98 12.29
C PHE A 129 9.04 12.24 10.93
N THR A 130 9.40 13.34 10.26
CA THR A 130 8.79 13.68 8.95
C THR A 130 9.72 13.37 7.80
N VAL A 131 9.19 12.67 6.82
CA VAL A 131 9.79 12.53 5.50
C VAL A 131 9.05 13.46 4.54
N ARG A 132 9.75 14.44 3.99
CA ARG A 132 9.22 15.41 3.03
C ARG A 132 9.53 14.93 1.64
N VAL A 133 8.51 14.51 0.91
CA VAL A 133 8.60 13.88 -0.39
C VAL A 133 8.33 14.92 -1.47
N PRO A 134 9.34 15.28 -2.28
CA PRO A 134 9.12 16.16 -3.42
C PRO A 134 8.14 15.53 -4.41
N ARG A 135 7.27 16.36 -5.01
CA ARG A 135 6.28 15.93 -6.02
C ARG A 135 6.87 15.15 -7.19
N ALA A 136 8.15 15.37 -7.52
CA ALA A 136 8.85 14.66 -8.58
C ALA A 136 8.92 13.13 -8.36
N TYR A 137 8.78 12.65 -7.12
CA TYR A 137 8.70 11.22 -6.79
C TYR A 137 7.26 10.66 -6.75
N LEU A 138 6.25 11.54 -6.82
CA LEU A 138 4.84 11.19 -6.71
C LEU A 138 4.12 11.23 -8.07
N GLY A 139 4.79 11.75 -9.11
CA GLY A 139 4.24 11.84 -10.46
C GLY A 139 3.83 10.47 -11.00
N ALA A 140 2.62 10.39 -11.54
CA ALA A 140 2.13 9.20 -12.21
C ALA A 140 2.90 8.94 -13.50
N SER A 141 3.12 7.67 -13.81
CA SER A 141 3.75 7.13 -15.01
C SER A 141 3.10 7.63 -16.29
N SER A 142 1.78 7.84 -16.27
CA SER A 142 1.01 8.42 -17.38
C SER A 142 1.16 9.93 -17.55
N ALA A 143 1.71 10.65 -16.55
CA ALA A 143 1.91 12.10 -16.57
C ALA A 143 3.31 12.51 -17.08
N ALA A 144 4.19 11.53 -17.36
CA ALA A 144 5.56 11.77 -17.81
C ALA A 144 5.66 12.43 -19.20
N GLU A 145 4.57 12.46 -19.97
CA GLU A 145 4.53 13.03 -21.33
C GLU A 145 4.50 14.57 -21.36
N GLU A 146 4.14 15.27 -20.27
CA GLU A 146 3.91 16.72 -20.29
C GLU A 146 4.96 17.59 -19.57
N ASP A 147 5.78 17.04 -18.66
CA ASP A 147 6.77 17.82 -17.89
C ASP A 147 8.12 17.10 -17.74
N SER A 148 9.12 17.64 -18.45
CA SER A 148 10.54 17.22 -18.47
C SER A 148 11.23 17.25 -17.10
N SER A 149 10.63 17.88 -16.09
CA SER A 149 11.14 17.92 -14.71
C SER A 149 10.78 16.69 -13.86
N THR A 150 9.93 15.79 -14.39
CA THR A 150 9.51 14.56 -13.69
C THR A 150 10.65 13.54 -13.71
N ILE A 151 10.98 12.96 -12.56
CA ILE A 151 11.86 11.79 -12.50
C ILE A 151 11.09 10.67 -13.18
N ALA A 152 11.52 10.23 -14.37
CA ALA A 152 10.83 9.21 -15.15
C ALA A 152 10.47 8.01 -14.27
N GLY A 153 9.17 7.78 -14.06
CA GLY A 153 8.67 6.67 -13.26
C GLY A 153 8.84 6.80 -11.74
N GLY A 154 8.88 7.99 -11.16
CA GLY A 154 9.13 8.18 -9.71
C GLY A 154 8.36 7.21 -8.79
N LEU A 155 7.03 7.25 -8.82
CA LEU A 155 6.20 6.40 -7.95
C LEU A 155 6.14 4.94 -8.46
N GLU A 156 6.12 4.74 -9.78
CA GLU A 156 6.15 3.43 -10.43
C GLU A 156 7.40 2.62 -10.03
N GLU A 157 8.58 3.25 -10.07
CA GLU A 157 9.86 2.64 -9.73
C GLU A 157 9.95 2.31 -8.24
N ILE A 158 9.40 3.17 -7.36
CA ILE A 158 9.28 2.89 -5.92
C ILE A 158 8.40 1.65 -5.70
N CYS A 159 7.23 1.61 -6.34
CA CYS A 159 6.29 0.49 -6.25
C CYS A 159 6.88 -0.79 -6.85
N LYS A 160 7.65 -0.70 -7.93
CA LYS A 160 8.35 -1.83 -8.56
C LYS A 160 9.48 -2.38 -7.69
N THR A 161 10.25 -1.50 -7.05
CA THR A 161 11.38 -1.86 -6.18
C THR A 161 10.92 -2.65 -4.96
N ARG A 162 9.74 -2.31 -4.40
CA ARG A 162 9.14 -3.00 -3.23
C ARG A 162 10.13 -3.10 -2.07
N ALA A 163 10.85 -2.01 -1.79
CA ALA A 163 11.73 -1.91 -0.63
C ALA A 163 10.87 -1.65 0.61
N VAL A 164 10.05 -2.62 1.01
CA VAL A 164 9.14 -2.54 2.15
C VAL A 164 9.11 -3.88 2.86
N TRP A 165 9.42 -3.88 4.15
CA TRP A 165 9.52 -5.06 5.01
C TRP A 165 8.56 -4.90 6.18
N GLY A 166 7.66 -5.87 6.34
CA GLY A 166 6.57 -5.80 7.32
C GLY A 166 5.24 -5.31 6.76
N SER A 167 4.26 -5.18 7.64
CA SER A 167 2.87 -4.86 7.28
C SER A 167 2.23 -4.00 8.36
N ASP A 168 1.77 -2.80 7.98
CA ASP A 168 1.39 -1.67 8.86
C ASP A 168 2.50 -1.16 9.79
N VAL A 169 3.30 -2.04 10.39
CA VAL A 169 4.57 -1.76 11.05
C VAL A 169 5.71 -2.23 10.14
N TYR A 170 6.61 -1.31 9.82
CA TYR A 170 7.68 -1.49 8.86
C TYR A 170 9.04 -1.33 9.54
N SER A 171 10.07 -2.02 9.05
CA SER A 171 11.44 -1.73 9.47
C SER A 171 11.88 -0.35 8.99
N ASP A 172 12.83 0.28 9.69
CA ASP A 172 13.47 1.54 9.28
C ASP A 172 14.23 1.48 7.94
N ASP A 173 14.51 0.28 7.43
CA ASP A 173 15.01 0.04 6.07
C ASP A 173 13.94 0.21 4.98
N SER A 174 12.66 0.21 5.34
CA SER A 174 11.55 0.33 4.40
C SER A 174 11.43 1.73 3.82
N ASP A 175 11.16 1.84 2.53
CA ASP A 175 10.83 3.08 1.86
C ASP A 175 9.54 3.70 2.44
N PRO A 176 9.58 4.94 2.97
CA PRO A 176 8.40 5.59 3.53
C PRO A 176 7.25 5.79 2.54
N ILE A 177 7.55 6.02 1.25
CA ILE A 177 6.54 6.15 0.19
C ILE A 177 5.95 4.79 -0.12
N ALA A 178 6.77 3.75 -0.28
CA ALA A 178 6.26 2.39 -0.51
C ALA A 178 5.43 1.88 0.69
N ALA A 179 5.84 2.19 1.92
CA ALA A 179 5.10 1.90 3.14
C ALA A 179 3.75 2.65 3.17
N ALA A 180 3.69 3.91 2.73
CA ALA A 180 2.45 4.68 2.62
C ALA A 180 1.50 4.12 1.55
N VAL A 181 2.03 3.64 0.41
CA VAL A 181 1.25 2.90 -0.59
C VAL A 181 0.75 1.59 0.00
N HIS A 182 1.65 0.77 0.56
CA HIS A 182 1.32 -0.54 1.11
C HIS A 182 0.24 -0.44 2.19
N SER A 183 0.35 0.50 3.12
CA SER A 183 -0.65 0.71 4.16
C SER A 183 -1.91 1.45 3.68
N GLY A 184 -1.94 1.96 2.44
CA GLY A 184 -3.15 2.54 1.84
C GLY A 184 -3.43 4.00 2.20
N TRP A 185 -2.40 4.76 2.57
CA TRP A 185 -2.51 6.21 2.73
C TRP A 185 -2.57 6.93 1.39
N ILE A 186 -1.73 6.50 0.45
CA ILE A 186 -1.64 7.05 -0.91
C ILE A 186 -1.79 5.94 -1.94
N ARG A 187 -2.35 6.28 -3.09
CA ARG A 187 -2.48 5.36 -4.22
C ARG A 187 -1.12 5.11 -4.86
N GLY A 188 -0.81 3.84 -5.10
CA GLY A 188 0.39 3.43 -5.83
C GLY A 188 0.26 3.63 -7.33
N ASP A 189 1.38 3.48 -8.02
CA ASP A 189 1.46 3.50 -9.48
C ASP A 189 2.17 2.23 -9.95
N PHE A 190 1.52 1.50 -10.85
CA PHE A 190 1.96 0.20 -11.36
C PHE A 190 2.13 0.23 -12.89
N GLY A 191 2.24 1.42 -13.49
CA GLY A 191 2.48 1.58 -14.93
C GLY A 191 1.35 1.01 -15.78
N GLU A 192 1.69 0.15 -16.73
CA GLU A 192 0.75 -0.50 -17.65
C GLU A 192 -0.34 -1.33 -16.93
N TYR A 193 -0.04 -1.84 -15.72
CA TYR A 193 -0.99 -2.66 -14.95
C TYR A 193 -2.08 -1.82 -14.26
N ASN A 194 -1.99 -0.48 -14.27
CA ASN A 194 -2.97 0.36 -13.59
C ASN A 194 -4.39 0.23 -14.15
N GLU A 195 -4.55 0.02 -15.46
CA GLU A 195 -5.88 -0.18 -16.06
C GLU A 195 -6.46 -1.56 -15.67
N ASP A 196 -5.65 -2.61 -15.79
CA ASP A 196 -6.04 -3.97 -15.37
C ASP A 196 -6.46 -4.01 -13.89
N LEU A 197 -5.72 -3.33 -13.02
CA LEU A 197 -6.05 -3.23 -11.59
C LEU A 197 -7.38 -2.49 -11.35
N ARG A 198 -7.66 -1.41 -12.10
CA ARG A 198 -8.95 -0.71 -12.02
C ARG A 198 -10.10 -1.61 -12.44
N GLU A 199 -9.95 -2.34 -13.55
CA GLU A 199 -10.97 -3.25 -14.07
C GLU A 199 -11.25 -4.42 -13.10
N LEU A 200 -10.20 -5.06 -12.59
CA LEU A 200 -10.31 -6.22 -11.69
C LEU A 200 -11.00 -5.89 -10.37
N PHE A 201 -10.84 -4.66 -9.88
CA PHE A 201 -11.39 -4.22 -8.59
C PHE A 201 -12.63 -3.35 -8.73
N LYS A 202 -13.10 -3.10 -9.95
CA LYS A 202 -14.27 -2.25 -10.26
C LYS A 202 -14.19 -0.92 -9.52
N GLU A 203 -13.00 -0.33 -9.48
CA GLU A 203 -12.81 1.02 -8.96
C GLU A 203 -13.58 1.95 -9.91
N GLY A 204 -14.77 2.37 -9.48
CA GLY A 204 -15.60 3.30 -10.25
C GLY A 204 -14.87 4.62 -10.45
N GLN A 205 -15.18 5.29 -11.56
CA GLN A 205 -14.58 6.55 -12.01
C GLN A 205 -14.92 7.77 -11.12
N GLU A 206 -15.47 7.56 -9.92
CA GLU A 206 -15.87 8.65 -9.01
C GLU A 206 -14.67 9.14 -8.20
N ASP A 207 -13.97 10.10 -8.82
CA ASP A 207 -12.66 10.67 -8.45
C ASP A 207 -12.64 11.57 -7.19
N ALA A 208 -13.79 11.98 -6.64
CA ALA A 208 -13.84 13.01 -5.59
C ALA A 208 -13.33 12.56 -4.20
N SER A 209 -13.40 11.26 -3.88
CA SER A 209 -12.90 10.75 -2.59
C SER A 209 -11.40 10.46 -2.59
N GLU A 210 -10.75 10.45 -3.77
CA GLU A 210 -9.32 10.21 -3.92
C GLU A 210 -8.52 11.51 -3.94
N THR A 211 -9.15 12.64 -4.26
CA THR A 211 -8.49 13.95 -4.30
C THR A 211 -8.29 14.48 -2.87
N PRO A 212 -7.05 14.69 -2.43
CA PRO A 212 -6.80 15.23 -1.10
C PRO A 212 -7.03 16.74 -1.04
N ASP A 213 -7.64 17.20 0.04
CA ASP A 213 -7.56 18.58 0.49
C ASP A 213 -6.09 18.95 0.77
N LEU A 214 -5.59 19.99 0.10
CA LEU A 214 -4.24 20.51 0.33
C LEU A 214 -4.12 21.14 1.73
N ASN A 215 -2.95 20.98 2.36
CA ASN A 215 -2.61 21.43 3.71
C ASN A 215 -3.48 20.85 4.84
N LYS A 216 -4.29 19.83 4.52
CA LYS A 216 -5.01 19.04 5.52
C LYS A 216 -4.12 17.90 5.98
N VAL A 217 -4.03 17.74 7.31
CA VAL A 217 -3.36 16.59 7.93
C VAL A 217 -4.35 15.45 8.04
N TYR A 218 -4.06 14.35 7.36
CA TYR A 218 -4.80 13.09 7.48
C TYR A 218 -4.17 12.27 8.59
N THR A 219 -4.91 12.04 9.67
CA THR A 219 -4.49 11.29 10.85
C THR A 219 -5.11 9.91 10.91
N GLU A 220 -6.17 9.71 10.13
CA GLU A 220 -6.84 8.43 9.92
C GLU A 220 -6.59 7.93 8.51
N LYS A 221 -6.44 6.61 8.37
CA LYS A 221 -6.25 5.97 7.08
C LYS A 221 -7.53 6.17 6.25
N PRO A 222 -7.43 6.74 5.04
CA PRO A 222 -8.60 7.01 4.22
C PRO A 222 -9.25 5.69 3.76
N ALA A 223 -10.56 5.71 3.50
CA ALA A 223 -11.29 4.51 3.06
C ALA A 223 -10.79 3.99 1.70
N ARG A 224 -10.24 4.88 0.87
CA ARG A 224 -9.52 4.58 -0.37
C ARG A 224 -8.21 5.37 -0.37
N PRO A 225 -7.09 4.80 -0.85
CA PRO A 225 -5.82 5.51 -0.89
C PRO A 225 -5.89 6.81 -1.71
N LEU A 226 -5.32 7.89 -1.18
CA LEU A 226 -5.39 9.22 -1.80
C LEU A 226 -4.47 9.34 -3.02
N ARG A 227 -4.92 10.02 -4.07
CA ARG A 227 -4.11 10.30 -5.26
C ARG A 227 -3.27 11.55 -5.03
N ALA A 228 -1.96 11.46 -5.28
CA ALA A 228 -1.08 12.61 -5.18
C ALA A 228 -1.45 13.71 -6.19
N PRO A 229 -1.69 14.96 -5.77
CA PRO A 229 -1.89 16.08 -6.68
C PRO A 229 -0.59 16.42 -7.42
N GLN A 230 -0.68 16.75 -8.71
CA GLN A 230 0.50 17.00 -9.57
C GLN A 230 1.45 18.08 -9.04
N LYS A 231 0.94 19.10 -8.34
CA LYS A 231 1.73 20.26 -7.89
C LYS A 231 2.08 20.24 -6.40
N ALA A 232 1.71 19.18 -5.68
CA ALA A 232 1.88 19.10 -4.23
C ALA A 232 3.00 18.14 -3.83
N ASP A 233 3.82 18.56 -2.88
CA ASP A 233 4.69 17.68 -2.13
C ASP A 233 3.88 16.88 -1.11
N LEU A 234 4.45 15.77 -0.62
CA LEU A 234 3.84 14.94 0.40
C LEU A 234 4.71 14.94 1.66
N HIS A 235 4.14 15.32 2.79
CA HIS A 235 4.74 15.08 4.09
C HIS A 235 4.21 13.78 4.66
N ILE A 236 5.10 12.83 4.93
CA ILE A 236 4.79 11.58 5.61
C ILE A 236 5.34 11.68 7.03
N THR A 237 4.46 11.62 8.03
CA THR A 237 4.85 11.56 9.43
C THR A 237 4.91 10.11 9.86
N LEU A 238 6.06 9.69 10.35
CA LEU A 238 6.30 8.36 10.89
C LEU A 238 6.13 8.40 12.41
N LEU A 239 5.51 7.38 12.99
CA LEU A 239 5.59 7.07 14.42
C LEU A 239 6.70 6.04 14.61
N ILE A 240 7.72 6.38 15.38
CA ILE A 240 8.85 5.50 15.69
C ILE A 240 8.40 4.48 16.74
N LEU A 241 8.70 3.21 16.47
CA LEU A 241 8.29 2.05 17.26
C LEU A 241 9.53 1.19 17.58
N PRO A 242 9.49 0.40 18.66
CA PRO A 242 10.49 -0.64 18.92
C PRO A 242 10.58 -1.61 17.73
N ALA A 243 11.78 -2.16 17.50
CA ALA A 243 11.98 -3.20 16.52
C ALA A 243 11.08 -4.41 16.80
N LEU A 244 10.50 -4.99 15.74
CA LEU A 244 9.79 -6.25 15.84
C LEU A 244 10.76 -7.43 15.76
N ALA A 245 10.44 -8.50 16.48
CA ALA A 245 11.17 -9.76 16.35
C ALA A 245 10.98 -10.42 14.97
N TYR A 246 9.83 -10.20 14.34
CA TYR A 246 9.52 -10.70 13.00
C TYR A 246 8.62 -9.73 12.27
N TYR A 247 9.00 -9.40 11.04
CA TYR A 247 8.19 -8.62 10.12
C TYR A 247 7.49 -9.58 9.16
N THR A 248 6.16 -9.61 9.21
CA THR A 248 5.37 -10.50 8.34
C THR A 248 5.06 -9.81 7.02
N ALA A 249 5.34 -10.50 5.90
CA ALA A 249 4.96 -10.06 4.56
C ALA A 249 3.43 -10.12 4.35
N SER A 250 2.87 -9.14 3.65
CA SER A 250 1.50 -9.21 3.16
C SER A 250 1.38 -8.53 1.79
N THR A 251 0.22 -8.69 1.14
CA THR A 251 -0.13 -7.92 -0.05
C THR A 251 -1.28 -7.00 0.30
N GLN A 252 -1.05 -5.70 0.22
CA GLN A 252 -2.03 -4.66 0.50
C GLN A 252 -1.90 -3.55 -0.54
N ASN A 253 -3.05 -3.01 -0.98
CA ASN A 253 -3.09 -1.92 -1.96
C ASN A 253 -2.22 -2.21 -3.20
N PHE A 254 -2.32 -3.45 -3.70
CA PHE A 254 -1.59 -3.99 -4.86
C PHE A 254 -0.06 -4.04 -4.73
N LEU A 255 0.47 -3.72 -3.54
CA LEU A 255 1.88 -3.81 -3.23
C LEU A 255 2.13 -4.99 -2.28
N ARG A 256 3.12 -5.84 -2.59
CA ARG A 256 3.55 -6.93 -1.71
C ARG A 256 4.77 -6.52 -0.91
N SER A 257 4.69 -6.59 0.41
CA SER A 257 5.84 -6.43 1.31
C SER A 257 6.65 -7.70 1.47
N ARG A 258 7.84 -7.54 2.02
CA ARG A 258 8.81 -8.60 2.33
C ARG A 258 8.75 -8.95 3.81
N ASP A 259 9.12 -10.17 4.13
CA ASP A 259 9.34 -10.62 5.49
C ASP A 259 10.77 -10.29 5.93
N TRP A 260 10.96 -10.20 7.24
CA TRP A 260 12.27 -10.08 7.86
C TRP A 260 12.26 -10.84 9.19
N GLY A 261 13.28 -11.68 9.38
CA GLY A 261 13.52 -12.42 10.62
C GLY A 261 13.97 -11.54 11.80
N SER A 262 14.62 -12.18 12.76
CA SER A 262 14.92 -11.61 14.08
C SER A 262 16.26 -10.89 14.23
N ASP A 263 16.97 -10.67 13.12
CA ASP A 263 18.32 -10.07 13.12
C ASP A 263 18.31 -8.58 12.71
N HIS A 264 17.14 -7.94 12.68
CA HIS A 264 17.02 -6.52 12.42
C HIS A 264 17.59 -5.70 13.59
N ASP A 265 18.56 -4.81 13.30
CA ASP A 265 19.33 -4.04 14.29
C ASP A 265 18.87 -2.58 14.43
N GLY A 266 17.74 -2.24 13.80
CA GLY A 266 17.22 -0.87 13.72
C GLY A 266 15.99 -0.63 14.60
N VAL A 267 15.13 0.29 14.16
CA VAL A 267 13.81 0.54 14.76
C VAL A 267 12.70 0.19 13.79
N SER A 268 11.48 0.06 14.29
CA SER A 268 10.31 0.01 13.41
C SER A 268 9.68 1.40 13.27
N TYR A 269 8.84 1.56 12.27
CA TYR A 269 7.92 2.69 12.19
C TYR A 269 6.57 2.27 11.62
N MET A 270 5.57 3.11 11.84
CA MET A 270 4.34 3.09 11.06
C MET A 270 4.03 4.49 10.53
N ILE A 271 3.20 4.58 9.49
CA ILE A 271 2.71 5.87 9.03
C ILE A 271 1.72 6.40 10.07
N HIS A 272 2.04 7.55 10.65
CA HIS A 272 1.23 8.23 11.66
C HIS A 272 0.21 9.18 11.02
N SER A 273 0.66 9.95 10.04
CA SER A 273 -0.18 10.89 9.30
C SER A 273 0.46 11.29 7.98
N ILE A 274 -0.35 11.83 7.07
CA ILE A 274 0.14 12.45 5.83
C ILE A 274 -0.46 13.84 5.63
N GLU A 275 0.23 14.69 4.89
CA GLU A 275 -0.23 16.02 4.50
C GLU A 275 0.29 16.33 3.10
N PHE A 276 -0.60 16.71 2.18
CA PHE A 276 -0.20 17.22 0.86
C PHE A 276 0.00 18.72 0.94
N VAL A 277 1.17 19.21 0.56
CA VAL A 277 1.55 20.63 0.69
C VAL A 277 1.87 21.21 -0.67
N GLU A 278 1.25 22.33 -1.01
CA GLU A 278 1.61 23.07 -2.22
C GLU A 278 2.84 23.96 -1.93
N GLU A 279 3.95 23.68 -2.62
CA GLU A 279 5.15 24.52 -2.49
C GLU A 279 4.97 25.81 -3.32
N SER A 280 4.50 26.88 -2.68
CA SER A 280 4.44 28.20 -3.29
C SER A 280 5.84 28.78 -3.53
N SER A 281 5.96 29.71 -4.51
CA SER A 281 7.21 30.45 -4.76
C SER A 281 7.75 31.20 -3.54
N THR A 282 6.89 31.52 -2.57
CA THR A 282 7.26 32.16 -1.31
C THR A 282 7.92 31.22 -0.29
N ASN A 283 7.71 29.90 -0.39
CA ASN A 283 8.23 28.93 0.60
C ASN A 283 9.52 28.21 0.17
N ARG A 284 9.85 28.20 -1.13
CA ARG A 284 11.01 27.50 -1.73
C ARG A 284 12.39 27.84 -1.14
N PHE A 285 12.54 29.01 -0.51
CA PHE A 285 13.84 29.50 -0.01
C PHE A 285 13.85 29.91 1.48
N VAL A 286 12.68 30.07 2.10
CA VAL A 286 12.56 30.48 3.51
C VAL A 286 13.09 29.39 4.47
N GLU A 287 13.19 28.17 3.97
CA GLU A 287 13.47 26.94 4.71
C GLU A 287 14.88 26.78 5.28
N ARG A 288 15.83 27.64 4.88
CA ARG A 288 17.26 27.41 5.14
C ARG A 288 17.78 28.06 6.42
N SER A 289 16.98 28.88 7.10
CA SER A 289 17.39 29.54 8.35
C SER A 289 17.12 28.66 9.57
N ALA A 290 17.97 28.77 10.60
CA ALA A 290 17.77 28.07 11.87
C ALA A 290 16.44 28.49 12.55
N ALA A 291 16.03 29.75 12.39
CA ALA A 291 14.75 30.25 12.89
C ALA A 291 13.55 29.59 12.17
N ALA A 292 13.59 29.48 10.85
CA ALA A 292 12.57 28.76 10.08
C ALA A 292 12.51 27.27 10.47
N LYS A 293 13.67 26.64 10.73
CA LYS A 293 13.73 25.26 11.23
C LYS A 293 13.07 25.12 12.60
N HIS A 294 13.37 26.01 13.55
CA HIS A 294 12.76 25.97 14.88
C HIS A 294 11.25 26.23 14.85
N GLN A 295 10.80 27.20 14.06
CA GLN A 295 9.38 27.50 13.91
C GLN A 295 8.60 26.30 13.34
N ARG A 296 9.17 25.59 12.35
CA ARG A 296 8.55 24.36 11.81
C ARG A 296 8.43 23.28 12.85
N ILE A 297 9.50 22.99 13.60
CA ILE A 297 9.46 21.97 14.64
C ILE A 297 8.35 22.30 15.64
N LYS A 298 8.16 23.58 15.96
CA LYS A 298 7.08 24.03 16.85
C LYS A 298 5.69 23.85 16.22
N ASP A 299 5.48 24.33 15.00
CA ASP A 299 4.18 24.27 14.31
C ASP A 299 3.76 22.84 13.98
N ASP A 300 4.74 22.01 13.64
CA ASP A 300 4.57 20.60 13.36
C ASP A 300 4.28 19.80 14.65
N LEU A 301 4.98 20.09 15.75
CA LEU A 301 4.67 19.50 17.06
C LEU A 301 3.26 19.88 17.54
N ALA A 302 2.83 21.13 17.32
CA ALA A 302 1.47 21.57 17.65
C ALA A 302 0.41 20.81 16.86
N ARG A 303 0.51 20.78 15.52
CA ARG A 303 -0.41 20.04 14.64
C ARG A 303 -0.42 18.54 14.94
N ARG A 304 0.72 17.98 15.35
CA ARG A 304 0.83 16.53 15.65
C ARG A 304 0.42 16.16 17.05
N LYS A 305 0.47 17.08 18.01
CA LYS A 305 -0.14 16.86 19.33
C LYS A 305 -1.65 16.70 19.19
N GLU A 306 -2.27 17.53 18.36
CA GLU A 306 -3.69 17.41 18.01
C GLU A 306 -4.00 16.07 17.31
N ALA A 307 -3.17 15.66 16.34
CA ALA A 307 -3.28 14.34 15.69
C ALA A 307 -3.10 13.16 16.67
N ALA A 308 -2.16 13.26 17.60
CA ALA A 308 -1.86 12.25 18.62
C ALA A 308 -3.03 12.03 19.58
N GLU A 309 -3.70 13.11 19.98
CA GLU A 309 -4.90 13.06 20.81
C GLU A 309 -6.04 12.34 20.08
N SER A 310 -6.17 12.54 18.76
CA SER A 310 -7.14 11.81 17.92
C SER A 310 -6.87 10.29 17.91
N LEU A 311 -5.61 9.87 17.77
CA LEU A 311 -5.24 8.44 17.77
C LEU A 311 -5.46 7.79 19.14
N LEU A 312 -5.19 8.52 20.24
CA LEU A 312 -5.45 8.04 21.60
C LEU A 312 -6.96 7.87 21.86
N GLY A 313 -7.79 8.72 21.25
CA GLY A 313 -9.24 8.58 21.23
C GLY A 313 -9.71 7.30 20.54
N LEU A 314 -9.00 6.82 19.52
CA LEU A 314 -9.30 5.57 18.82
C LEU A 314 -9.00 4.32 19.67
N LEU A 315 -8.00 4.40 20.56
CA LEU A 315 -7.66 3.33 21.53
C LEU A 315 -8.72 3.23 22.64
N GLN A 316 -9.43 4.32 22.92
CA GLN A 316 -10.58 4.35 23.82
C GLN A 316 -11.85 4.12 22.99
N GLY A 317 -12.17 2.85 22.69
CA GLY A 317 -13.34 2.48 21.87
C GLY A 317 -14.64 3.17 22.32
N PRO A 318 -15.68 3.21 21.45
CA PRO A 318 -16.89 3.98 21.69
C PRO A 318 -17.50 3.59 23.04
N ARG A 319 -17.60 4.56 23.95
CA ARG A 319 -18.39 4.40 25.18
C ARG A 319 -19.82 4.12 24.77
N ARG A 320 -20.22 2.85 24.82
CA ARG A 320 -21.64 2.47 24.77
C ARG A 320 -22.32 3.21 25.92
N ASN A 321 -23.05 4.27 25.60
CA ASN A 321 -24.01 4.86 26.51
C ASN A 321 -25.05 3.77 26.79
N MET A 322 -24.85 3.01 27.87
CA MET A 322 -25.92 2.24 28.48
C MET A 322 -26.88 3.27 29.08
N THR A 323 -27.96 3.55 28.36
CA THR A 323 -29.11 4.20 28.94
C THR A 323 -29.60 3.33 30.11
N PRO A 324 -29.72 3.88 31.33
CA PRO A 324 -30.33 3.12 32.41
C PRO A 324 -31.81 2.91 32.08
N ALA A 325 -32.24 1.65 32.16
CA ALA A 325 -33.64 1.27 32.00
C ALA A 325 -34.51 2.05 32.98
N SER A 326 -35.50 2.77 32.45
CA SER A 326 -36.50 3.48 33.23
C SER A 326 -37.34 2.47 34.03
N SER A 327 -37.24 2.52 35.35
CA SER A 327 -38.13 1.84 36.28
C SER A 327 -39.46 2.58 36.35
N ASN A 328 -40.45 2.17 35.56
CA ASN A 328 -41.84 2.56 35.81
C ASN A 328 -42.41 1.66 36.92
N VAL A 329 -42.34 2.16 38.15
CA VAL A 329 -43.23 1.72 39.24
C VAL A 329 -44.40 2.69 39.27
N SER A 330 -45.56 2.24 38.83
CA SER A 330 -46.83 2.93 39.08
C SER A 330 -47.37 2.48 40.44
N VAL A 331 -47.38 3.41 41.39
CA VAL A 331 -48.18 3.31 42.62
C VAL A 331 -49.47 4.10 42.36
N GLY A 332 -50.61 3.49 42.67
CA GLY A 332 -51.91 3.81 42.09
C GLY A 332 -52.73 4.92 42.74
N ALA A 333 -53.95 5.02 42.23
CA ALA A 333 -55.21 5.33 42.92
C ALA A 333 -56.36 4.87 42.02
#